data_AF-A0A1B9AQ05-F1
#
_entry.id   AF-A0A1B9AQ05-F1
#
_cell.length_a   1.000
_cell.length_b   1.000
_cell.length_c   1.000
_cell.angle_alpha   90.00
_cell.angle_beta   90.00
_cell.angle_gamma   90.00
#
_symmetry.space_group_name_H-M   'P 1'
#
loop_
_entity.id
_entity.type
_entity.pdbx_description
1 polymer ?
#
loop_
_entity_poly.entity_id
_entity_poly.type
_entity_poly.pdbx_seq_one_letter_code
_entity_poly.pdbx_strand_id
1 'polypeptide(L)'
;MAELKEKLERIISRGDEEGEIIDYSFTEDEFKLLFKISGILYEYHINREKVLDLGIYYDALDVFSQFEHEVKYLYRTMDRGIGSQTYIPFLKKVL
;
A
#
# COMPACT_ATOMS: atom_id res chain seq x y z
N MET A 1 8.55 -4.33 -16.74
CA MET A 1 7.27 -4.68 -16.09
C MET A 1 7.42 -5.75 -15.01
N ALA A 2 8.13 -6.86 -15.24
CA ALA A 2 8.38 -7.88 -14.21
C ALA A 2 9.06 -7.35 -12.93
N GLU A 3 10.06 -6.47 -13.08
CA GLU A 3 10.85 -5.92 -11.97
C GLU A 3 10.02 -5.09 -10.97
N LEU A 4 9.02 -4.34 -11.45
CA LEU A 4 8.15 -3.54 -10.58
C LEU A 4 7.24 -4.44 -9.74
N LYS A 5 6.65 -5.47 -10.36
CA LYS A 5 5.80 -6.43 -9.66
C LYS A 5 6.59 -7.16 -8.57
N GLU A 6 7.79 -7.65 -8.89
CA GLU A 6 8.67 -8.30 -7.90
C GLU A 6 9.04 -7.37 -6.74
N LYS A 7 9.35 -6.09 -7.02
CA LYS A 7 9.63 -5.10 -5.98
C LYS A 7 8.42 -4.93 -5.05
N LEU A 8 7.21 -4.83 -5.60
CA LEU A 8 5.98 -4.67 -4.84
C LEU A 8 5.67 -5.92 -4.01
N GLU A 9 5.81 -7.12 -4.59
CA GLU A 9 5.65 -8.41 -3.89
C GLU A 9 6.62 -8.55 -2.71
N ARG A 10 7.86 -8.10 -2.86
CA ARG A 10 8.84 -8.07 -1.75
C ARG A 10 8.41 -7.14 -0.61
N ILE A 11 7.76 -6.01 -0.91
CA ILE A 11 7.27 -5.08 0.12
C ILE A 11 6.12 -5.70 0.91
N ILE A 12 5.22 -6.41 0.24
CA ILE A 12 4.02 -7.02 0.85
C ILE A 12 4.21 -8.44 1.36
N SER A 13 5.44 -8.95 1.34
CA SER A 13 5.75 -10.28 1.88
C SER A 13 6.60 -10.12 3.14
N ARG A 14 6.29 -10.91 4.18
CA ARG A 14 6.98 -10.84 5.48
C ARG A 14 7.05 -12.21 6.14
N GLY A 15 8.26 -12.76 6.28
CA GLY A 15 8.46 -14.09 6.86
C GLY A 15 7.78 -15.13 5.98
N ASP A 16 6.86 -15.90 6.56
CA ASP A 16 6.06 -16.91 5.86
C ASP A 16 4.78 -16.32 5.22
N GLU A 17 4.48 -15.03 5.43
CA GLU A 17 3.36 -14.37 4.76
C GLU A 17 3.77 -13.95 3.34
N GLU A 18 3.26 -14.67 2.35
CA GLU A 18 3.37 -14.29 0.94
C GLU A 18 2.27 -13.30 0.57
N GLY A 19 2.68 -12.17 0.00
CA GLY A 19 1.77 -11.19 -0.57
C GLY A 19 1.65 -11.36 -2.09
N GLU A 20 0.44 -11.17 -2.62
CA GLU A 20 0.15 -11.30 -4.06
C GLU A 20 -0.27 -9.96 -4.64
N ILE A 21 0.38 -9.51 -5.72
CA ILE A 21 -0.08 -8.35 -6.49
C ILE A 21 -1.14 -8.80 -7.50
N ILE A 22 -2.36 -8.26 -7.35
CA ILE A 22 -3.51 -8.56 -8.22
C ILE A 22 -3.48 -7.66 -9.45
N ASP A 23 -3.36 -6.36 -9.24
CA ASP A 23 -3.35 -5.36 -10.31
C ASP A 23 -2.65 -4.08 -9.85
N TYR A 24 -2.08 -3.33 -10.79
CA TYR A 24 -1.50 -2.02 -10.50
C TYR A 24 -1.58 -1.08 -11.69
N SER A 25 -1.80 0.20 -11.39
CA SER A 25 -1.79 1.30 -12.37
C SER A 25 -0.87 2.40 -11.85
N PHE A 26 0.01 2.89 -12.73
CA PHE A 26 0.90 3.99 -12.42
C PHE A 26 0.87 5.00 -13.55
N THR A 27 0.46 6.22 -13.20
CA THR A 27 0.40 7.38 -14.09
C THR A 27 1.17 8.53 -13.45
N GLU A 28 1.27 9.67 -14.13
CA GLU A 28 1.96 10.85 -13.62
C GLU A 28 1.35 11.37 -12.30
N ASP A 29 0.02 11.34 -12.16
CA ASP A 29 -0.69 11.95 -11.03
C ASP A 29 -1.26 10.93 -10.03
N GLU A 30 -1.18 9.63 -10.34
CA GLU A 30 -1.82 8.59 -9.55
C GLU A 30 -1.02 7.28 -9.56
N PHE A 31 -0.89 6.69 -8.37
CA PHE A 31 -0.47 5.31 -8.19
C PHE A 31 -1.54 4.53 -7.44
N LYS A 32 -2.02 3.45 -8.07
CA LYS A 32 -3.03 2.55 -7.54
C LYS A 32 -2.54 1.11 -7.58
N LEU A 33 -2.73 0.38 -6.48
CA LEU A 33 -2.28 -0.99 -6.31
C LEU A 33 -3.34 -1.81 -5.59
N LEU A 34 -3.67 -2.97 -6.16
CA LEU A 34 -4.55 -3.95 -5.56
C LEU A 34 -3.73 -5.20 -5.23
N PHE A 35 -3.75 -5.62 -3.97
CA PHE A 35 -2.92 -6.72 -3.51
C PHE A 35 -3.56 -7.51 -2.37
N LYS A 36 -3.09 -8.73 -2.14
CA LYS A 36 -3.53 -9.58 -1.04
C LYS A 36 -2.41 -9.87 -0.06
N ILE A 37 -2.74 -9.88 1.22
CA ILE A 37 -1.90 -10.41 2.30
C ILE A 37 -2.79 -11.30 3.17
N SER A 38 -2.36 -12.52 3.45
CA SER A 38 -3.11 -13.46 4.31
C SER A 38 -4.57 -13.66 3.87
N GLY A 39 -4.80 -13.71 2.55
CA GLY A 39 -6.13 -13.88 1.94
C GLY A 39 -7.04 -12.64 1.98
N ILE A 40 -6.58 -11.52 2.56
CA ILE A 40 -7.33 -10.26 2.62
C ILE A 40 -6.91 -9.35 1.47
N LEU A 41 -7.88 -8.79 0.75
CA LEU A 41 -7.66 -7.84 -0.34
C LEU A 41 -7.50 -6.41 0.19
N TYR A 42 -6.50 -5.70 -0.31
CA TYR A 42 -6.20 -4.31 0.02
C TYR A 42 -6.01 -3.47 -1.24
N GLU A 43 -6.46 -2.22 -1.17
CA GLU A 43 -6.23 -1.20 -2.19
C GLU A 43 -5.35 -0.11 -1.57
N TYR A 44 -4.17 0.10 -2.18
CA TYR A 44 -3.35 1.29 -1.96
C TYR A 44 -3.63 2.27 -3.11
N HIS A 45 -4.00 3.50 -2.77
CA HIS A 45 -4.34 4.52 -3.77
C HIS A 45 -3.89 5.90 -3.32
N ILE A 46 -2.86 6.38 -3.98
CA ILE A 46 -2.31 7.71 -3.80
C ILE A 46 -2.45 8.51 -5.08
N ASN A 47 -2.90 9.75 -4.95
CA ASN A 47 -2.95 10.71 -6.05
C ASN A 47 -2.61 12.10 -5.53
N ARG A 48 -2.33 13.01 -6.45
CA ARG A 48 -1.92 14.38 -6.13
C ARG A 48 -2.89 15.09 -5.19
N GLU A 49 -4.20 14.95 -5.43
CA GLU A 49 -5.26 15.60 -4.63
C GLU A 49 -5.24 15.12 -3.17
N LYS A 50 -5.25 13.80 -2.93
CA LYS A 50 -5.21 13.22 -1.58
C LYS A 50 -3.98 13.64 -0.78
N VAL A 51 -2.84 13.77 -1.46
CA VAL A 51 -1.58 14.15 -0.80
C VAL A 51 -1.59 15.62 -0.41
N LEU A 52 -2.15 16.49 -1.26
CA LEU A 52 -2.37 17.90 -0.95
C LEU A 52 -3.36 18.10 0.19
N ASP A 53 -4.44 17.32 0.24
CA ASP A 53 -5.43 17.36 1.34
C ASP A 53 -4.82 17.01 2.71
N LEU A 54 -3.74 16.21 2.71
CA LEU A 54 -2.98 15.85 3.91
C LEU A 54 -1.86 16.86 4.24
N GLY A 55 -1.71 17.93 3.45
CA GLY A 55 -0.67 18.95 3.63
C GLY A 55 0.72 18.47 3.22
N ILE A 56 0.82 17.44 2.38
CA ILE A 56 2.08 16.87 1.89
C ILE A 56 2.36 17.39 0.48
N TYR A 57 3.63 17.65 0.16
CA TYR A 57 4.05 17.99 -1.20
C TYR A 57 4.24 16.72 -2.04
N TYR A 58 3.39 16.50 -3.04
CA TYR A 58 3.40 15.30 -3.90
C TYR A 58 4.72 15.10 -4.65
N ASP A 59 5.31 16.19 -5.18
CA ASP A 59 6.55 16.12 -5.96
C ASP A 59 7.78 15.70 -5.13
N ALA A 60 7.67 15.76 -3.80
CA ALA A 60 8.70 15.29 -2.86
C ALA A 60 8.42 13.88 -2.32
N LEU A 61 7.32 13.24 -2.74
CA LEU A 61 6.86 11.98 -2.19
C LEU A 61 7.31 10.80 -3.04
N ASP A 62 8.19 9.96 -2.48
CA ASP A 62 8.44 8.64 -3.07
C ASP A 62 7.28 7.70 -2.74
N VAL A 63 6.43 7.46 -3.74
CA VAL A 63 5.23 6.62 -3.62
C VAL A 63 5.54 5.20 -3.15
N PHE A 64 6.73 4.67 -3.47
CA PHE A 64 7.13 3.32 -3.04
C PHE A 64 7.53 3.29 -1.56
N SER A 65 8.29 4.30 -1.10
CA SER A 65 8.61 4.43 0.33
C SER A 65 7.35 4.64 1.17
N GLN A 66 6.40 5.45 0.69
CA GLN A 66 5.11 5.63 1.38
C GLN A 66 4.33 4.31 1.43
N PHE A 67 4.26 3.58 0.32
CA PHE A 67 3.63 2.27 0.28
C PHE A 67 4.27 1.28 1.27
N GLU A 68 5.60 1.18 1.31
CA GLU A 68 6.33 0.32 2.25
C GLU A 68 6.03 0.68 3.71
N HIS A 69 5.94 1.99 4.01
CA HIS A 69 5.60 2.47 5.35
C HIS A 69 4.18 2.03 5.76
N GLU A 70 3.21 2.13 4.86
CA GLU A 70 1.83 1.71 5.10
C GLU A 70 1.69 0.20 5.28
N VAL A 71 2.40 -0.60 4.49
CA VAL A 71 2.43 -2.06 4.65
C VAL A 71 3.06 -2.46 5.99
N LYS A 72 4.15 -1.79 6.42
CA LYS A 72 4.72 -2.02 7.76
C LYS A 72 3.73 -1.70 8.88
N TYR A 73 2.90 -0.65 8.73
CA TYR A 73 1.83 -0.35 9.67
C TYR A 73 0.69 -1.37 9.63
N LEU A 74 0.31 -1.86 8.45
CA LEU A 74 -0.69 -2.90 8.30
C LEU A 74 -0.28 -4.15 9.08
N TYR A 75 0.96 -4.63 8.87
CA TYR A 75 1.50 -5.77 9.60
C TYR A 75 1.50 -5.57 11.12
N ARG A 76 1.93 -4.39 11.60
CA ARG A 76 1.87 -4.06 13.03
C ARG A 76 0.45 -4.09 13.58
N THR A 77 -0.54 -3.70 12.77
CA THR A 77 -1.95 -3.71 13.15
C THR A 77 -2.49 -5.14 13.20
N MET A 78 -2.14 -5.98 12.23
CA MET A 78 -2.47 -7.41 12.18
C MET A 78 -1.87 -8.16 13.39
N ASP A 79 -0.58 -7.95 13.68
CA ASP A 79 0.11 -8.58 14.82
C ASP A 79 -0.54 -8.25 16.17
N ARG A 80 -1.10 -7.05 16.29
CA ARG A 80 -1.74 -6.57 17.52
C ARG A 80 -3.21 -7.00 17.63
N GLY A 81 -3.77 -7.64 16.61
CA GLY A 81 -5.19 -8.00 16.56
C GLY A 81 -6.13 -6.79 16.60
N ILE A 82 -5.63 -5.58 16.28
CA ILE A 82 -6.43 -4.36 16.27
C ILE A 82 -7.22 -4.37 14.95
N GLY A 83 -8.37 -5.03 14.98
CA GLY A 83 -9.14 -5.37 13.78
C GLY A 83 -9.85 -4.21 13.06
N SER A 84 -9.68 -2.95 13.46
CA SER A 84 -10.54 -1.89 12.95
C SER A 84 -10.05 -0.51 13.40
N GLN A 85 -9.90 0.42 12.44
CA GLN A 85 -9.79 1.89 12.59
C GLN A 85 -8.42 2.58 12.72
N THR A 86 -7.27 1.91 12.59
CA THR A 86 -6.03 2.69 12.41
C THR A 86 -6.02 3.28 11.00
N TYR A 87 -6.22 4.59 10.89
CA TYR A 87 -6.20 5.31 9.62
C TYR A 87 -4.84 5.12 8.93
N ILE A 88 -4.83 4.36 7.84
CA ILE A 88 -3.72 4.30 6.90
C ILE A 88 -4.18 5.15 5.69
N PRO A 89 -3.58 6.33 5.45
CA PRO A 89 -4.17 7.36 4.60
C PRO A 89 -4.41 6.91 3.17
N PHE A 90 -3.54 6.07 2.62
CA PHE A 90 -3.64 5.61 1.24
C PHE A 90 -4.04 4.14 1.12
N LEU A 91 -4.11 3.39 2.23
CA LEU A 91 -4.41 1.95 2.24
C LEU A 91 -5.75 1.64 2.89
N LYS A 92 -6.58 0.87 2.20
CA LYS A 92 -7.84 0.35 2.74
C LYS A 92 -8.02 -1.13 2.43
N LYS A 93 -8.74 -1.81 3.32
CA LYS A 93 -9.25 -3.16 3.08
C LYS A 93 -10.42 -3.10 2.08
N VAL A 94 -10.40 -3.99 1.09
CA VAL A 94 -11.49 -4.17 0.12
C VAL A 94 -12.29 -5.40 0.54
N LEU A 95 -13.61 -5.25 0.69
CA LEU A 95 -14.54 -6.32 1.08
C LEU A 95 -14.97 -7.17 -0.12
#